data_AF-A0A0C9VK87-F1
#
_entry.id   AF-A0A0C9VK87-F1
#
_cell.length_a   1.000
_cell.length_b   1.000
_cell.length_c   1.000
_cell.angle_alpha   90.00
_cell.angle_beta   90.00
_cell.angle_gamma   90.00
#
_symmetry.space_group_name_H-M   'P 1'
#
loop_
_entity.id
_entity.type
_entity.pdbx_description
1 polymer ?
#
loop_
_entity_poly.entity_id
_entity_poly.type
_entity_poly.pdbx_seq_one_letter_code
_entity_poly.pdbx_strand_id
1 'polypeptide(L)'
;MDIQDYDIHISFETLSPIMQFQDLQTLAILTYQPLGLVDENCEMLTKSMLNLQFMTLSPDPPILTTSLLTLLSLVPFVKYFLFLESLHLYFDSNSIPKYREHLPIFKRLRNLDFRLFPLKESNIKHVTLFLSRLIHIPLCYSSPFDPFVTVYAIEEWNPSLYDPWISAGEEDFSSNRKLWTSVNMWLPIMLQSQAEEHYHALLRNSTDKCS
;
A
#
# COMPACT_ATOMS: atom_id res chain seq x y z
N MET A 1 6.81 -31.11 -22.75
CA MET A 1 6.68 -31.38 -21.30
C MET A 1 5.51 -30.50 -20.88
N ASP A 2 4.31 -31.07 -20.82
CA ASP A 2 3.12 -30.30 -20.46
C ASP A 2 3.23 -29.95 -18.98
N ILE A 3 3.60 -28.70 -18.70
CA ILE A 3 3.45 -28.13 -17.37
C ILE A 3 1.94 -28.04 -17.20
N GLN A 4 1.35 -29.01 -16.49
CA GLN A 4 0.00 -28.83 -15.97
C GLN A 4 0.06 -27.60 -15.10
N ASP A 5 -0.54 -26.53 -15.61
CA ASP A 5 -0.66 -25.23 -15.00
C ASP A 5 -1.57 -25.40 -13.78
N TYR A 6 -0.99 -25.80 -12.66
CA TYR A 6 -1.70 -25.83 -11.39
C TYR A 6 -1.90 -24.38 -10.99
N ASP A 7 -3.06 -23.86 -11.37
CA ASP A 7 -3.56 -22.58 -10.92
C ASP A 7 -3.83 -22.65 -9.41
N ILE A 8 -2.77 -22.43 -8.61
CA ILE A 8 -2.88 -22.39 -7.15
C ILE A 8 -3.42 -21.02 -6.77
N HIS A 9 -4.74 -20.91 -6.78
CA HIS A 9 -5.46 -19.75 -6.28
C HIS A 9 -5.41 -19.73 -4.75
N ILE A 10 -4.67 -18.78 -4.17
CA ILE A 10 -4.62 -18.57 -2.73
C ILE A 10 -5.78 -17.65 -2.31
N SER A 11 -6.81 -18.23 -1.71
CA SER A 11 -7.94 -17.50 -1.11
C SER A 11 -7.71 -17.19 0.37
N PHE A 12 -8.64 -16.45 0.98
CA PHE A 12 -8.63 -16.20 2.42
C PHE A 12 -8.66 -17.49 3.25
N GLU A 13 -9.42 -18.51 2.84
CA GLU A 13 -9.50 -19.80 3.52
C GLU A 13 -8.13 -20.47 3.60
N THR A 14 -7.32 -20.36 2.53
CA THR A 14 -5.94 -20.85 2.48
C THR A 14 -5.05 -20.12 3.50
N LEU A 15 -5.31 -18.85 3.79
CA LEU A 15 -4.57 -18.06 4.78
C LEU A 15 -5.10 -18.22 6.20
N SER A 16 -6.33 -18.70 6.39
CA SER A 16 -6.94 -18.80 7.72
C SER A 16 -6.09 -19.57 8.74
N PRO A 17 -5.36 -20.66 8.40
CA PRO A 17 -4.58 -21.39 9.40
C PRO A 17 -3.38 -20.61 9.94
N ILE A 18 -2.79 -19.71 9.14
CA ILE A 18 -1.64 -18.90 9.61
C ILE A 18 -2.07 -17.78 10.56
N MET A 19 -3.36 -17.42 10.57
CA MET A 19 -3.90 -16.39 11.44
C MET A 19 -3.91 -16.79 12.92
N GLN A 20 -3.63 -18.05 13.24
CA GLN A 20 -3.46 -18.51 14.63
C GLN A 20 -2.13 -18.08 15.26
N PHE A 21 -1.15 -17.65 14.46
CA PHE A 21 0.17 -17.23 14.94
C PHE A 21 0.16 -15.76 15.36
N GLN A 22 -0.24 -15.48 16.60
CA GLN A 22 -0.40 -14.11 17.13
C GLN A 22 0.94 -13.34 17.26
N ASP A 23 2.05 -14.06 17.38
CA ASP A 23 3.39 -13.48 17.49
C ASP A 23 4.11 -13.33 16.14
N LEU A 24 3.41 -13.58 15.03
CA LEU A 24 3.98 -13.45 13.69
C LEU A 24 4.34 -11.98 13.41
N GLN A 25 5.62 -11.72 13.16
CA GLN A 25 6.14 -10.39 12.83
C GLN A 25 6.29 -10.17 11.33
N THR A 26 6.51 -11.25 10.57
CA THR A 26 6.76 -11.20 9.13
C THR A 26 5.88 -12.21 8.43
N LEU A 27 5.12 -11.75 7.44
CA LEU A 27 4.36 -12.60 6.53
C LEU A 27 4.71 -12.21 5.09
N ALA A 28 5.20 -13.17 4.33
CA ALA A 28 5.47 -12.99 2.91
C ALA A 28 4.84 -14.12 2.10
N ILE A 29 3.94 -13.75 1.21
CA ILE A 29 3.26 -14.65 0.28
C ILE A 29 3.56 -14.12 -1.11
N LEU A 30 4.16 -14.94 -1.96
CA LEU A 30 4.51 -14.62 -3.33
C LEU A 30 3.83 -15.64 -4.23
N THR A 31 2.98 -15.18 -5.14
CA THR A 31 2.20 -16.04 -6.02
C THR A 31 2.28 -15.57 -7.45
N TYR A 32 1.99 -16.48 -8.38
CA TYR A 32 1.94 -16.17 -9.80
C TYR A 32 0.73 -15.32 -10.19
N GLN A 33 -0.33 -15.41 -9.40
CA GLN A 33 -1.58 -14.66 -9.56
C GLN A 33 -1.85 -13.75 -8.35
N PRO A 34 -2.72 -12.73 -8.50
CA PRO A 34 -3.26 -11.99 -7.37
C PRO A 34 -3.89 -12.94 -6.35
N LEU A 35 -3.73 -12.61 -5.07
CA LEU A 35 -4.43 -13.34 -4.02
C LEU A 35 -5.94 -13.12 -4.16
N GLY A 36 -6.73 -14.16 -3.93
CA GLY A 36 -8.19 -14.10 -3.89
C GLY A 36 -8.70 -13.50 -2.59
N LEU A 37 -8.23 -12.29 -2.25
CA LEU A 37 -8.61 -11.53 -1.07
C LEU A 37 -9.50 -10.35 -1.45
N VAL A 38 -10.54 -10.12 -0.67
CA VAL A 38 -11.38 -8.92 -0.72
C VAL A 38 -11.10 -7.99 0.46
N ASP A 39 -11.57 -6.74 0.40
CA ASP A 39 -11.32 -5.73 1.44
C ASP A 39 -11.77 -6.20 2.85
N GLU A 40 -12.86 -6.96 2.95
CA GLU A 40 -13.35 -7.54 4.21
C GLU A 40 -12.36 -8.56 4.80
N ASN A 41 -11.62 -9.28 3.96
CA ASN A 41 -10.61 -10.22 4.43
C ASN A 41 -9.44 -9.50 5.10
N CYS A 42 -9.07 -8.30 4.63
CA CYS A 42 -8.02 -7.50 5.26
C CYS A 42 -8.39 -7.13 6.70
N GLU A 43 -9.66 -6.88 7.00
CA GLU A 43 -10.09 -6.65 8.39
C GLU A 43 -9.93 -7.88 9.27
N MET A 44 -10.25 -9.07 8.77
CA MET A 44 -10.07 -10.31 9.53
C MET A 44 -8.59 -10.65 9.73
N LEU A 45 -7.77 -10.53 8.68
CA LEU A 45 -6.32 -10.71 8.73
C LEU A 45 -5.68 -9.79 9.78
N THR A 46 -6.05 -8.50 9.72
CA THR A 46 -5.42 -7.49 10.57
C THR A 46 -5.79 -7.61 12.04
N LYS A 47 -7.01 -8.08 12.36
CA LYS A 47 -7.41 -8.39 13.73
C LYS A 47 -6.69 -9.59 14.34
N SER A 48 -6.19 -10.51 13.52
CA SER A 48 -5.63 -11.79 13.99
C SER A 48 -4.11 -11.76 14.17
N MET A 49 -3.41 -10.86 13.48
CA MET A 49 -1.93 -10.80 13.46
C MET A 49 -1.41 -9.44 13.93
N LEU A 50 -1.84 -8.99 15.11
CA LEU A 50 -1.62 -7.60 15.57
C LEU A 50 -0.15 -7.17 15.72
N ASN A 51 0.77 -8.13 15.84
CA ASN A 51 2.21 -7.90 16.01
C ASN A 51 2.99 -7.83 14.69
N LEU A 52 2.30 -7.88 13.55
CA LEU A 52 2.93 -7.88 12.24
C LEU A 52 3.64 -6.55 11.95
N GLN A 53 4.90 -6.66 11.52
CA GLN A 53 5.78 -5.55 11.17
C GLN A 53 6.04 -5.51 9.66
N PHE A 54 6.17 -6.67 9.03
CA PHE A 54 6.48 -6.79 7.60
C PHE A 54 5.43 -7.67 6.93
N MET A 55 4.75 -7.12 5.92
CA MET A 55 3.74 -7.84 5.17
C MET A 55 4.00 -7.72 3.67
N THR A 56 4.04 -8.86 2.98
CA THR A 56 4.11 -8.94 1.53
C THR A 56 3.04 -9.89 1.03
N LEU A 57 2.08 -9.37 0.28
CA LEU A 57 0.93 -10.08 -0.28
C LEU A 57 0.98 -9.98 -1.81
N SER A 58 1.89 -10.78 -2.39
CA SER A 58 2.15 -10.94 -3.81
C SER A 58 2.09 -9.63 -4.61
N PRO A 59 2.97 -8.64 -4.33
CA PRO A 59 2.88 -7.30 -4.92
C PRO A 59 3.09 -7.26 -6.44
N ASP A 60 3.73 -8.28 -7.02
CA ASP A 60 3.99 -8.42 -8.47
C ASP A 60 3.61 -9.81 -8.97
N PRO A 61 2.31 -10.11 -9.15
CA PRO A 61 1.93 -11.33 -9.81
C PRO A 61 2.30 -11.24 -11.31
N PRO A 62 3.03 -12.22 -11.88
CA PRO A 62 3.23 -12.35 -13.32
C PRO A 62 1.93 -12.29 -14.14
N ILE A 63 0.85 -12.86 -13.60
CA ILE A 63 -0.47 -12.83 -14.22
C ILE A 63 -1.21 -11.60 -13.67
N LEU A 64 -1.39 -10.58 -14.51
CA LEU A 64 -2.03 -9.33 -14.12
C LEU A 64 -3.55 -9.40 -14.34
N THR A 65 -4.27 -10.04 -13.43
CA THR A 65 -5.73 -9.92 -13.34
C THR A 65 -6.14 -8.81 -12.39
N THR A 66 -7.37 -8.32 -12.51
CA THR A 66 -7.89 -7.29 -11.59
C THR A 66 -7.93 -7.85 -10.16
N SER A 67 -7.23 -7.19 -9.24
CA SER A 67 -7.33 -7.52 -7.82
C SER A 67 -8.73 -7.18 -7.29
N LEU A 68 -9.23 -8.00 -6.38
CA LEU A 68 -10.45 -7.71 -5.65
C LEU A 68 -10.21 -6.79 -4.44
N LEU A 69 -8.97 -6.63 -4.01
CA LEU A 69 -8.59 -5.60 -3.05
C LEU A 69 -8.68 -4.23 -3.72
N THR A 70 -9.12 -3.22 -2.98
CA THR A 70 -9.14 -1.83 -3.44
C THR A 70 -8.26 -0.97 -2.53
N LEU A 71 -8.20 0.34 -2.77
CA LEU A 71 -7.57 1.28 -1.83
C LEU A 71 -8.16 1.19 -0.41
N LEU A 72 -9.41 0.75 -0.25
CA LEU A 72 -10.02 0.57 1.07
C LEU A 72 -9.36 -0.52 1.90
N SER A 73 -8.76 -1.52 1.27
CA SER A 73 -8.01 -2.56 1.97
C SER A 73 -6.94 -2.00 2.91
N LEU A 74 -6.40 -0.81 2.62
CA LEU A 74 -5.41 -0.11 3.46
C LEU A 74 -5.96 0.28 4.83
N VAL A 75 -7.26 0.57 4.94
CA VAL A 75 -7.85 1.13 6.17
C VAL A 75 -7.74 0.16 7.36
N PRO A 76 -8.11 -1.14 7.24
CA PRO A 76 -7.88 -2.10 8.31
C PRO A 76 -6.41 -2.24 8.73
N PHE A 77 -5.47 -2.23 7.78
CA PHE A 77 -4.03 -2.33 8.09
C PHE A 77 -3.59 -1.18 9.00
N VAL A 78 -4.01 0.05 8.66
CA VAL A 78 -3.72 1.23 9.47
C VAL A 78 -4.38 1.16 10.85
N LYS A 79 -5.62 0.69 10.89
CA LYS A 79 -6.44 0.69 12.11
C LYS A 79 -5.91 -0.29 13.15
N TYR A 80 -5.49 -1.48 12.73
CA TYR A 80 -5.17 -2.58 13.64
C TYR A 80 -3.67 -2.88 13.77
N PHE A 81 -2.86 -2.68 12.72
CA PHE A 81 -1.42 -2.93 12.80
C PHE A 81 -0.65 -1.70 13.29
N LEU A 82 -0.51 -1.59 14.61
CA LEU A 82 0.21 -0.50 15.25
C LEU A 82 1.74 -0.55 15.05
N PHE A 83 2.24 -1.72 14.64
CA PHE A 83 3.68 -1.99 14.47
C PHE A 83 4.10 -2.19 13.02
N LEU A 84 3.19 -2.02 12.05
CA LEU A 84 3.51 -2.23 10.64
C LEU A 84 4.55 -1.23 10.15
N GLU A 85 5.69 -1.72 9.68
CA GLU A 85 6.80 -0.95 9.12
C GLU A 85 6.85 -1.06 7.60
N SER A 86 6.42 -2.18 7.04
CA SER A 86 6.45 -2.45 5.61
C SER A 86 5.20 -3.19 5.16
N LEU A 87 4.55 -2.65 4.13
CA LEU A 87 3.37 -3.22 3.53
C LEU A 87 3.52 -3.24 2.01
N HIS A 88 3.56 -4.43 1.44
CA HIS A 88 3.58 -4.65 0.00
C HIS A 88 2.36 -5.49 -0.38
N LEU A 89 1.51 -5.01 -1.28
CA LEU A 89 0.28 -5.72 -1.66
C LEU A 89 -0.09 -5.52 -3.12
N TYR A 90 -0.95 -6.41 -3.63
CA TYR A 90 -1.62 -6.32 -4.92
C TYR A 90 -3.15 -5.91 -4.80
N PHE A 91 -3.60 -4.69 -5.16
CA PHE A 91 -4.96 -4.11 -5.15
C PHE A 91 -5.27 -3.24 -6.40
N ASP A 92 -6.55 -3.03 -6.69
CA ASP A 92 -7.03 -2.11 -7.72
C ASP A 92 -6.97 -0.65 -7.24
N SER A 93 -6.03 0.11 -7.80
CA SER A 93 -5.85 1.54 -7.52
C SER A 93 -6.91 2.45 -8.17
N ASN A 94 -7.75 1.92 -9.07
CA ASN A 94 -8.77 2.71 -9.77
C ASN A 94 -10.12 2.70 -9.08
N SER A 95 -10.36 1.74 -8.19
CA SER A 95 -11.50 1.70 -7.28
C SER A 95 -11.32 2.73 -6.15
N ILE A 96 -11.59 4.00 -6.44
CA ILE A 96 -11.45 5.09 -5.47
C ILE A 96 -12.68 5.13 -4.53
N PRO A 97 -12.49 4.96 -3.22
CA PRO A 97 -13.60 5.03 -2.28
C PRO A 97 -14.09 6.46 -2.06
N LYS A 98 -15.41 6.60 -1.88
CA LYS A 98 -16.02 7.85 -1.40
C LYS A 98 -15.88 7.93 0.12
N TYR A 99 -14.71 8.33 0.61
CA TYR A 99 -14.48 8.44 2.06
C TYR A 99 -14.83 9.84 2.59
N ARG A 100 -15.74 9.88 3.57
CA ARG A 100 -16.21 11.12 4.23
C ARG A 100 -15.74 11.27 5.68
N GLU A 101 -15.18 10.21 6.26
CA GLU A 101 -14.76 10.16 7.66
C GLU A 101 -13.25 10.42 7.81
N HIS A 102 -12.84 10.71 9.04
CA HIS A 102 -11.42 10.80 9.40
C HIS A 102 -10.79 9.42 9.28
N LEU A 103 -9.78 9.32 8.43
CA LEU A 103 -9.04 8.06 8.25
C LEU A 103 -8.05 7.87 9.40
N PRO A 104 -7.83 6.62 9.85
CA PRO A 104 -6.76 6.32 10.78
C PRO A 104 -5.41 6.55 10.09
N ILE A 105 -4.33 6.68 10.88
CA ILE A 105 -3.00 7.02 10.37
C ILE A 105 -1.99 5.94 10.76
N PHE A 106 -1.12 5.55 9.82
CA PHE A 106 -0.03 4.63 10.06
C PHE A 106 0.96 5.25 11.05
N LYS A 107 1.23 4.54 12.15
CA LYS A 107 2.13 5.04 13.21
C LYS A 107 3.61 4.78 12.95
N ARG A 108 3.91 3.68 12.24
CA ARG A 108 5.28 3.18 12.05
C ARG A 108 5.62 2.78 10.61
N LEU A 109 4.69 2.96 9.68
CA LEU A 109 4.91 2.57 8.29
C LEU A 109 6.08 3.37 7.72
N ARG A 110 7.03 2.66 7.12
CA ARG A 110 8.22 3.21 6.45
C ARG A 110 8.20 2.88 4.97
N ASN A 111 7.71 1.70 4.61
CA ASN A 111 7.70 1.22 3.24
C ASN A 111 6.28 0.84 2.83
N LEU A 112 5.81 1.43 1.74
CA LEU A 112 4.52 1.12 1.16
C LEU A 112 4.74 0.81 -0.31
N ASP A 113 4.60 -0.45 -0.70
CA ASP A 113 4.93 -0.87 -2.06
C ASP A 113 3.71 -1.39 -2.79
N PHE A 114 3.45 -0.77 -3.93
CA PHE A 114 2.29 -0.99 -4.76
C PHE A 114 2.67 -1.41 -6.19
N ARG A 115 3.95 -1.35 -6.56
CA ARG A 115 4.49 -1.85 -7.83
C ARG A 115 3.58 -1.75 -9.07
N LEU A 116 3.25 -2.86 -9.73
CA LEU A 116 2.77 -2.96 -11.11
C LEU A 116 1.30 -2.56 -11.37
N PHE A 117 0.60 -1.89 -10.45
CA PHE A 117 -0.84 -1.68 -10.66
C PHE A 117 -1.18 -0.71 -11.76
N PRO A 118 -2.08 -1.07 -12.69
CA PRO A 118 -2.69 -0.12 -13.58
C PRO A 118 -3.31 1.02 -12.77
N LEU A 119 -2.82 2.24 -12.98
CA LEU A 119 -3.40 3.47 -12.48
C LEU A 119 -3.90 4.26 -13.68
N LYS A 120 -5.12 4.81 -13.62
CA LYS A 120 -5.59 5.76 -14.63
C LYS A 120 -5.08 7.15 -14.28
N GLU A 121 -4.69 7.92 -15.28
CA GLU A 121 -4.22 9.30 -15.09
C GLU A 121 -5.24 10.16 -14.34
N SER A 122 -6.53 10.00 -14.64
CA SER A 122 -7.63 10.69 -13.94
C SER A 122 -7.68 10.41 -12.43
N ASN A 123 -7.07 9.32 -11.99
CA ASN A 123 -7.15 8.84 -10.61
C ASN A 123 -5.93 9.24 -9.77
N ILE A 124 -4.82 9.70 -10.36
CA ILE A 124 -3.58 10.07 -9.64
C ILE A 124 -3.89 10.95 -8.44
N LYS A 125 -4.58 12.08 -8.65
CA LYS A 125 -4.90 13.05 -7.59
C LYS A 125 -5.71 12.41 -6.44
N HIS A 126 -6.63 11.52 -6.77
CA HIS A 126 -7.46 10.86 -5.78
C HIS A 126 -6.69 9.83 -4.96
N VAL A 127 -5.83 9.04 -5.62
CA VAL A 127 -4.93 8.10 -4.95
C VAL A 127 -3.96 8.84 -4.04
N THR A 128 -3.28 9.88 -4.54
CA THR A 128 -2.35 10.69 -3.74
C THR A 128 -3.05 11.30 -2.52
N LEU A 129 -4.25 11.86 -2.69
CA LEU A 129 -5.02 12.44 -1.58
C LEU A 129 -5.48 11.38 -0.57
N PHE A 130 -5.84 10.19 -1.03
CA PHE A 130 -6.22 9.09 -0.16
C PHE A 130 -5.02 8.62 0.68
N LEU A 131 -3.88 8.38 0.02
CA LEU A 131 -2.64 7.96 0.69
C LEU A 131 -2.13 9.03 1.67
N SER A 132 -2.20 10.31 1.31
CA SER A 132 -1.77 11.39 2.22
C SER A 132 -2.60 11.45 3.50
N ARG A 133 -3.84 10.95 3.49
CA ARG A 133 -4.68 10.87 4.70
C ARG A 133 -4.38 9.67 5.59
N LEU A 134 -3.77 8.61 5.04
CA LEU A 134 -3.41 7.40 5.80
C LEU A 134 -1.98 7.46 6.33
N ILE A 135 -1.13 8.27 5.69
CA ILE A 135 0.29 8.39 6.01
C ILE A 135 0.50 9.72 6.70
N HIS A 136 1.35 9.76 7.73
CA HIS A 136 1.74 11.01 8.36
C HIS A 136 3.25 11.09 8.48
N ILE A 137 3.78 12.30 8.37
CA ILE A 137 5.20 12.59 8.60
C ILE A 137 5.32 13.03 10.06
N PRO A 138 6.03 12.27 10.92
CA PRO A 138 6.43 12.76 12.23
C PRO A 138 7.15 14.11 12.11
N LEU A 139 6.58 15.14 12.74
CA LEU A 139 7.12 16.51 12.76
C LEU A 139 8.50 16.64 13.43
N CYS A 140 9.00 15.57 14.07
CA CYS A 140 10.19 15.58 14.92
C CYS A 140 11.32 14.66 14.43
N TYR A 141 11.50 14.47 13.12
CA TYR A 141 12.74 13.84 12.66
C TYR A 141 13.91 14.82 12.78
N SER A 142 14.92 14.42 13.55
CA SER A 142 16.15 15.17 13.77
C SER A 142 17.08 15.17 12.55
N SER A 143 16.74 14.40 11.50
CA SER A 143 17.54 14.26 10.30
C SER A 143 16.70 14.48 9.04
N PRO A 144 17.09 15.39 8.13
CA PRO A 144 16.47 15.54 6.81
C PRO A 144 16.74 14.36 5.86
N PHE A 145 17.47 13.32 6.32
CA PHE A 145 17.88 12.16 5.52
C PHE A 145 17.21 10.84 5.93
N ASP A 146 16.40 10.81 6.98
CA ASP A 146 15.56 9.62 7.23
C ASP A 146 14.40 9.66 6.23
N PRO A 147 14.29 8.69 5.32
CA PRO A 147 13.28 8.76 4.28
C PRO A 147 11.89 8.76 4.91
N PHE A 148 11.08 9.67 4.41
CA PHE A 148 9.62 9.60 4.48
C PHE A 148 9.13 8.21 4.07
N VAL A 149 7.86 7.92 4.35
CA VAL A 149 7.22 6.69 3.84
C VAL A 149 7.53 6.57 2.36
N THR A 150 8.35 5.57 2.02
CA THR A 150 8.80 5.39 0.65
C THR A 150 7.72 4.61 -0.05
N VAL A 151 7.00 5.30 -0.95
CA VAL A 151 6.07 4.65 -1.86
C VAL A 151 6.87 4.17 -3.04
N TYR A 152 7.14 2.87 -3.10
CA TYR A 152 7.90 2.30 -4.21
C TYR A 152 6.98 2.13 -5.43
N ALA A 153 7.47 2.64 -6.55
CA ALA A 153 6.95 2.34 -7.88
C ALA A 153 8.17 1.89 -8.69
N ILE A 154 8.33 0.57 -8.83
CA ILE A 154 9.45 -0.16 -9.46
C ILE A 154 10.53 0.72 -10.10
N GLU A 155 11.71 0.75 -9.47
CA GLU A 155 12.86 1.42 -10.05
C GLU A 155 13.48 0.58 -11.18
N GLU A 156 13.51 -0.75 -11.06
CA GLU A 156 14.14 -1.62 -12.07
C GLU A 156 13.34 -2.92 -12.26
N TRP A 157 12.46 -2.91 -13.27
CA TRP A 157 11.93 -4.14 -13.81
C TRP A 157 13.10 -4.88 -14.47
N ASN A 158 13.41 -6.09 -14.00
CA ASN A 158 14.40 -6.95 -14.63
C ASN A 158 13.67 -7.92 -15.58
N PRO A 159 13.62 -7.62 -16.90
CA PRO A 159 12.94 -8.47 -17.88
C PRO A 159 13.42 -9.93 -17.84
N SER A 160 14.68 -10.17 -17.50
CA SER A 160 15.25 -11.52 -17.46
C SER A 160 14.62 -12.45 -16.40
N LEU A 161 13.90 -11.90 -15.42
CA LEU A 161 13.15 -12.70 -14.42
C LEU A 161 11.75 -13.09 -14.90
N TYR A 162 11.23 -12.49 -15.96
CA TYR A 162 9.82 -12.60 -16.40
C TYR A 162 9.65 -12.91 -17.90
N ASP A 163 10.75 -13.10 -18.62
CA ASP A 163 10.89 -13.25 -20.08
C ASP A 163 9.95 -14.25 -20.80
N PRO A 164 9.37 -15.30 -20.17
CA PRO A 164 8.43 -16.17 -20.89
C PRO A 164 6.99 -15.63 -21.00
N TRP A 165 6.58 -14.67 -20.17
CA TRP A 165 5.15 -14.37 -19.96
C TRP A 165 4.70 -12.98 -20.47
N ILE A 166 5.65 -12.15 -20.91
CA ILE A 166 5.38 -10.77 -21.33
C ILE A 166 5.08 -10.76 -22.84
N SER A 167 3.86 -11.16 -23.18
CA SER A 167 3.27 -10.85 -24.50
C SER A 167 2.23 -9.73 -24.42
N ALA A 168 1.91 -9.27 -23.20
CA ALA A 168 1.17 -8.02 -22.98
C ALA A 168 2.13 -6.84 -23.19
N GLY A 169 1.78 -5.95 -24.13
CA GLY A 169 2.68 -4.94 -24.69
C GLY A 169 3.42 -4.10 -23.66
N GLU A 170 4.74 -3.97 -23.85
CA GLU A 170 5.65 -3.18 -23.02
C GLU A 170 5.20 -1.71 -22.83
N GLU A 171 4.36 -1.19 -23.73
CA GLU A 171 3.81 0.17 -23.66
C GLU A 171 2.96 0.42 -22.41
N ASP A 172 2.20 -0.58 -21.93
CA ASP A 172 1.30 -0.42 -20.77
C ASP A 172 2.08 -0.29 -19.45
N PHE A 173 3.20 -1.00 -19.32
CA PHE A 173 4.05 -0.95 -18.12
C PHE A 173 4.78 0.37 -17.96
N SER A 174 5.34 0.90 -19.06
CA SER A 174 6.04 2.19 -19.07
C SER A 174 5.09 3.34 -18.75
N SER A 175 3.89 3.31 -19.31
CA SER A 175 2.84 4.29 -19.01
C SER A 175 2.49 4.27 -17.54
N ASN A 176 2.21 3.08 -16.98
CA ASN A 176 1.82 2.94 -15.60
C ASN A 176 2.88 3.41 -14.59
N ARG A 177 4.17 3.12 -14.87
CA ARG A 177 5.28 3.61 -14.06
C ARG A 177 5.27 5.13 -13.94
N LYS A 178 5.07 5.86 -15.03
CA LYS A 178 5.02 7.33 -15.04
C LYS A 178 3.89 7.87 -14.15
N LEU A 179 2.76 7.18 -14.10
CA LEU A 179 1.61 7.59 -13.29
C LEU A 179 1.91 7.41 -11.79
N TRP A 180 2.52 6.30 -11.40
CA TRP A 180 2.98 6.10 -10.02
C TRP A 180 4.17 6.99 -9.63
N THR A 181 5.08 7.29 -10.55
CA THR A 181 6.10 8.34 -10.34
C THR A 181 5.44 9.69 -10.03
N SER A 182 4.32 10.01 -10.69
CA SER A 182 3.56 11.22 -10.37
C SER A 182 2.97 11.18 -8.96
N VAL A 183 2.42 10.03 -8.53
CA VAL A 183 1.96 9.85 -7.14
C VAL A 183 3.11 10.08 -6.15
N ASN A 184 4.28 9.49 -6.40
CA ASN A 184 5.47 9.63 -5.56
C ASN A 184 6.03 11.04 -5.51
N MET A 185 5.86 11.81 -6.59
CA MET A 185 6.24 13.23 -6.63
C MET A 185 5.28 14.09 -5.80
N TRP A 186 3.97 13.86 -5.90
CA TRP A 186 2.96 14.68 -5.24
C TRP A 186 2.72 14.33 -3.78
N LEU A 187 2.89 13.06 -3.38
CA LEU A 187 2.57 12.59 -2.04
C LEU A 187 3.41 13.31 -0.96
N PRO A 188 4.74 13.45 -1.07
CA PRO A 188 5.54 14.19 -0.08
C PRO A 188 5.10 15.65 0.07
N ILE A 189 4.75 16.31 -1.03
CA ILE A 189 4.26 17.71 -1.03
C ILE A 189 2.95 17.81 -0.24
N MET A 190 2.01 16.88 -0.48
CA MET A 190 0.75 16.85 0.26
C MET A 190 0.95 16.58 1.74
N LEU A 191 1.81 15.63 2.07
CA LEU A 191 2.13 15.29 3.47
C LEU A 191 2.77 16.47 4.20
N GLN A 192 3.70 17.19 3.55
CA GLN A 192 4.31 18.39 4.11
C GLN A 192 3.27 19.49 4.34
N SER A 193 2.41 19.77 3.36
CA SER A 193 1.35 20.77 3.49
C SER A 193 0.41 20.46 4.66
N GLN A 194 0.02 19.20 4.84
CA GLN A 194 -0.83 18.77 5.96
C GLN A 194 -0.12 18.92 7.31
N ALA A 195 1.18 18.62 7.36
CA ALA A 195 2.00 18.77 8.56
C ALA A 195 2.13 20.25 8.99
N GLU A 196 2.34 21.15 8.04
CA GLU A 196 2.39 22.61 8.25
C GLU A 196 1.03 23.16 8.74
N GLU A 197 -0.07 22.74 8.10
CA GLU A 197 -1.43 23.11 8.52
C GLU A 197 -1.71 22.68 9.97
N HIS A 198 -1.35 21.45 10.32
CA HIS A 198 -1.52 20.93 11.68
C HIS A 198 -0.65 21.72 12.69
N TYR A 199 0.60 22.03 12.34
CA TYR A 199 1.48 22.85 13.18
C TYR A 199 0.90 24.24 13.44
N HIS A 200 0.38 24.92 12.40
CA HIS A 200 -0.25 26.22 12.55
C HIS A 200 -1.54 26.17 13.39
N ALA A 201 -2.33 25.10 13.26
CA ALA A 201 -3.51 24.89 14.09
C ALA A 201 -3.16 24.74 15.58
N LEU A 202 -2.07 24.03 15.90
CA LEU A 202 -1.58 23.88 17.27
C LEU A 202 -1.11 25.22 17.87
N LEU A 203 -0.40 26.05 17.10
CA LEU A 203 0.04 27.37 17.56
C LEU A 203 -1.13 28.28 17.91
N ARG A 204 -2.18 28.33 17.08
CA ARG A 204 -3.38 29.14 17.35
C ARG A 204 -4.11 28.68 18.62
N ASN A 205 -4.24 27.38 18.82
CA ASN A 205 -4.89 26.85 20.02
C ASN A 205 -4.10 27.09 21.32
N SER A 206 -2.78 27.34 21.21
CA SER A 206 -1.93 27.62 22.38
C SER A 206 -2.04 29.06 22.86
N THR A 207 -2.27 30.02 21.95
CA THR A 207 -2.42 31.44 22.29
C THR A 207 -3.75 31.71 22.99
N ASP A 208 -4.80 30.97 22.65
CA ASP A 208 -6.16 31.17 23.20
C ASP A 208 -6.30 30.68 24.65
N LYS A 209 -5.39 29.85 25.15
CA LYS A 209 -5.42 29.33 26.54
C LYS A 209 -4.73 30.25 27.56
N CYS A 210 -4.05 31.30 27.10
CA CYS A 210 -3.31 32.24 27.96
C CYS A 210 -4.03 33.59 28.12
N SER A 211 -5.26 33.73 27.62
CA SER A 211 -6.13 34.90 27.79
C SER A 211 -7.31 34.56 28.70
#